data_AF-A0A0B5ITX1-F1
#
_entry.id   AF-A0A0B5ITX1-F1
#
_cell.length_a   1.000
_cell.length_b   1.000
_cell.length_c   1.000
_cell.angle_alpha   90.00
_cell.angle_beta   90.00
_cell.angle_gamma   90.00
#
_symmetry.space_group_name_H-M   'P 1'
#
loop_
_entity.id
_entity.type
_entity.pdbx_description
1 polymer ?
#
loop_
_entity_poly.entity_id
_entity_poly.type
_entity_poly.pdbx_seq_one_letter_code
_entity_poly.pdbx_strand_id
1 'polypeptide(L)'
;HMRKSKPVLVAAGLIWMMIGGYYVMNDIPKLTEHAFRHNLLEFSELMLFLLVAMTYINAMEERRLFDALRVWMVRRGFNFRTLFWLSGFLAFVISPIADNLTTALLMCAVVMKVGQGDKEFINLSCINIVVAANAGGAFSPFGDITTLMVWQAGIVHFAEFFSLFFPALANYLVPAVIMSLFVKNKKPAASDEVVELKRGARRIMVLFLITIATAVSCHSLLHLPPVL
;
A
#
# COMPACT_ATOMS: atom_id res chain seq x y z
N HIS A 1 16.37 22.92 -3.31
CA HIS A 1 15.86 21.54 -3.18
C HIS A 1 15.96 20.83 -4.54
N MET A 2 17.00 20.00 -4.77
CA MET A 2 17.02 19.15 -5.98
C MET A 2 16.04 18.00 -5.79
N ARG A 3 15.23 17.70 -6.80
CA ARG A 3 14.41 16.47 -6.80
C ARG A 3 15.38 15.29 -6.89
N LYS A 4 15.35 14.40 -5.89
CA LYS A 4 16.26 13.25 -5.78
C LYS A 4 16.26 12.34 -7.03
N SER A 5 15.19 12.35 -7.82
CA SER A 5 15.09 11.62 -9.09
C SER A 5 16.11 12.05 -10.15
N LYS A 6 16.49 13.34 -10.20
CA LYS A 6 17.44 13.86 -11.19
C LYS A 6 18.86 13.28 -11.04
N PRO A 7 19.52 13.36 -9.87
CA PRO A 7 20.84 12.76 -9.70
C PRO A 7 20.82 11.23 -9.84
N VAL A 8 19.74 10.56 -9.44
CA VAL A 8 19.59 9.11 -9.60
C VAL A 8 19.55 8.70 -11.07
N LEU A 9 18.78 9.39 -11.92
CA LEU A 9 18.73 9.12 -13.36
C LEU A 9 20.08 9.33 -14.05
N VAL A 10 20.80 10.40 -13.70
CA VAL A 10 22.13 10.68 -14.25
C VAL A 10 23.14 9.61 -13.83
N ALA A 11 23.14 9.24 -12.55
CA ALA A 11 24.02 8.18 -12.04
C ALA A 11 23.72 6.83 -12.71
N ALA A 12 22.45 6.46 -12.85
CA ALA A 12 22.03 5.23 -13.53
C ALA A 12 22.48 5.21 -15.00
N GLY A 13 22.33 6.33 -15.72
CA GLY A 13 22.81 6.46 -17.09
C GLY A 13 24.34 6.33 -17.20
N LEU A 14 25.08 6.94 -16.28
CA LEU A 14 26.54 6.80 -16.20
C LEU A 14 26.97 5.35 -15.93
N ILE A 15 26.30 4.66 -15.01
CA ILE A 15 26.57 3.25 -14.71
C ILE A 15 26.35 2.38 -15.95
N TRP A 16 25.22 2.53 -16.64
CA TRP A 16 24.95 1.77 -17.87
C TRP A 16 25.94 2.08 -18.99
N MET A 17 26.38 3.34 -19.15
CA MET A 17 27.42 3.71 -20.12
C MET A 17 28.77 3.08 -19.78
N MET A 18 29.17 3.05 -18.50
CA MET A 18 30.42 2.40 -18.07
C MET A 18 30.39 0.89 -18.30
N ILE A 19 29.28 0.23 -17.95
CA ILE A 19 29.07 -1.20 -18.21
C ILE A 19 29.10 -1.47 -19.72
N GLY A 20 28.36 -0.70 -20.52
CA GLY A 20 28.40 -0.81 -21.98
C GLY A 20 29.80 -0.69 -22.55
N GLY A 21 30.56 0.32 -22.13
CA GLY A 21 31.94 0.53 -22.55
C GLY A 21 32.85 -0.66 -22.23
N TYR A 22 32.79 -1.18 -21.00
CA TYR A 22 33.60 -2.34 -20.59
C TYR A 22 33.31 -3.59 -21.41
N TYR A 23 32.03 -3.91 -21.64
CA TYR A 23 31.64 -5.12 -22.36
C TYR A 23 31.88 -5.04 -23.87
N VAL A 24 31.84 -3.85 -24.47
CA VAL A 24 32.29 -3.62 -25.86
C VAL A 24 33.80 -3.85 -25.97
N MET A 25 34.59 -3.39 -25.00
CA MET A 25 36.05 -3.59 -24.99
C MET A 25 36.47 -5.06 -24.83
N ASN A 26 35.61 -5.92 -24.26
CA ASN A 26 35.87 -7.35 -24.07
C ASN A 26 35.20 -8.24 -25.14
N ASP A 27 34.63 -7.65 -26.21
CA ASP A 27 33.96 -8.35 -27.31
C ASP A 27 32.72 -9.18 -26.89
N ILE A 28 32.04 -8.77 -25.80
CA ILE A 28 30.80 -9.40 -25.30
C ILE A 28 29.62 -8.39 -25.24
N PRO A 29 29.34 -7.59 -26.29
CA PRO A 29 28.33 -6.52 -26.22
C PRO A 29 26.89 -7.04 -26.04
N LYS A 30 26.60 -8.26 -26.50
CA LYS A 30 25.25 -8.86 -26.42
C LYS A 30 24.79 -9.12 -24.99
N LEU A 31 25.73 -9.38 -24.06
CA LEU A 31 25.36 -9.65 -22.66
C LEU A 31 24.76 -8.41 -21.99
N THR A 32 25.33 -7.22 -22.26
CA THR A 32 24.84 -5.95 -21.74
C THR A 32 23.48 -5.58 -22.30
N GLU A 33 23.26 -5.79 -23.61
CA GLU A 33 21.95 -5.54 -24.23
C GLU A 33 20.86 -6.43 -23.61
N HIS A 34 21.13 -7.74 -23.45
CA HIS A 34 20.20 -8.66 -22.82
C HIS A 34 19.88 -8.25 -21.38
N ALA A 35 20.89 -7.90 -20.57
CA ALA A 35 20.70 -7.44 -19.21
C ALA A 35 19.87 -6.15 -19.13
N PHE A 36 20.11 -5.19 -20.03
CA PHE A 36 19.34 -3.95 -20.08
C PHE A 36 17.87 -4.21 -20.46
N ARG A 37 17.63 -5.00 -21.52
CA ARG A 37 16.28 -5.36 -21.95
C ARG A 37 15.51 -6.11 -20.87
N HIS A 38 16.17 -7.02 -20.16
CA HIS A 38 15.57 -7.76 -19.04
C HIS A 38 15.10 -6.81 -17.94
N ASN A 39 15.98 -5.92 -17.45
CA ASN A 39 15.61 -4.91 -16.46
C ASN A 39 14.48 -4.01 -16.96
N LEU A 40 14.57 -3.52 -18.20
CA LEU A 40 13.55 -2.63 -18.77
C LEU A 40 12.18 -3.32 -18.82
N LEU A 41 12.15 -4.61 -19.18
CA LEU A 41 10.92 -5.40 -19.22
C LEU A 41 10.34 -5.58 -17.82
N GLU A 42 11.14 -5.97 -16.83
CA GLU A 42 10.71 -6.08 -15.42
C GLU A 42 10.13 -4.75 -14.90
N PHE A 43 10.82 -3.64 -15.11
CA PHE A 43 10.32 -2.32 -14.73
C PHE A 43 9.05 -1.91 -15.48
N SER A 44 8.94 -2.25 -16.77
CA SER A 44 7.75 -1.96 -17.57
C SER A 44 6.55 -2.75 -17.07
N GLU A 45 6.75 -4.00 -16.67
CA GLU A 45 5.71 -4.84 -16.09
C GLU A 45 5.22 -4.29 -14.75
N LEU A 46 6.14 -3.97 -13.83
CA LEU A 46 5.82 -3.31 -12.56
C LEU A 46 5.03 -2.02 -12.79
N MET A 47 5.50 -1.16 -13.71
CA MET A 47 4.86 0.12 -14.01
C MET A 47 3.44 -0.07 -14.53
N LEU A 48 3.21 -0.99 -15.47
CA LEU A 48 1.88 -1.25 -16.03
C LEU A 48 0.92 -1.78 -14.96
N PHE A 49 1.40 -2.69 -14.10
CA PHE A 49 0.61 -3.20 -12.98
C PHE A 49 0.21 -2.08 -12.01
N LEU A 50 1.18 -1.28 -11.56
CA LEU A 50 0.96 -0.17 -10.64
C LEU A 50 0.05 0.90 -11.24
N LEU A 51 0.15 1.18 -12.54
CA LEU A 51 -0.72 2.14 -13.22
C LEU A 51 -2.20 1.74 -13.09
N VAL A 52 -2.53 0.46 -13.34
CA VAL A 52 -3.89 -0.05 -13.22
C VAL A 52 -4.34 -0.04 -11.75
N ALA A 53 -3.52 -0.54 -10.84
CA ALA A 53 -3.84 -0.57 -9.41
C ALA A 53 -4.09 0.84 -8.84
N MET A 54 -3.21 1.79 -9.12
CA MET A 54 -3.35 3.18 -8.66
C MET A 54 -4.55 3.88 -9.29
N THR A 55 -4.90 3.54 -10.54
CA THR A 55 -6.13 4.06 -11.17
C THR A 55 -7.37 3.61 -10.42
N TYR A 56 -7.44 2.35 -10.00
CA TYR A 56 -8.55 1.85 -9.18
C TYR A 56 -8.60 2.53 -7.81
N ILE A 57 -7.46 2.67 -7.14
CA ILE A 57 -7.37 3.35 -5.83
C ILE A 57 -7.85 4.80 -5.94
N ASN A 58 -7.32 5.56 -6.89
CA ASN A 58 -7.70 6.96 -7.13
C ASN A 58 -9.19 7.07 -7.48
N ALA A 59 -9.72 6.15 -8.27
CA ALA A 59 -11.14 6.12 -8.60
C ALA A 59 -12.03 5.81 -7.37
N MET A 60 -11.61 4.92 -6.48
CA MET A 60 -12.32 4.66 -5.22
C MET A 60 -12.31 5.87 -4.29
N GLU A 61 -11.17 6.59 -4.22
CA GLU A 61 -11.03 7.84 -3.48
C GLU A 61 -11.95 8.93 -4.05
N GLU A 62 -11.94 9.16 -5.37
CA GLU A 62 -12.80 10.16 -6.02
C GLU A 62 -14.30 9.88 -5.81
N ARG A 63 -14.65 8.59 -5.69
CA ARG A 63 -16.02 8.12 -5.40
C ARG A 63 -16.40 8.19 -3.92
N ARG A 64 -15.52 8.71 -3.07
CA ARG A 64 -15.71 8.93 -1.62
C ARG A 64 -15.90 7.64 -0.83
N LEU A 65 -15.33 6.53 -1.30
CA LEU A 65 -15.42 5.25 -0.60
C LEU A 65 -14.82 5.35 0.82
N PHE A 66 -13.68 6.00 0.90
CA PHE A 66 -12.95 6.21 2.13
C PHE A 66 -13.53 7.31 3.03
N ASP A 67 -14.08 8.38 2.45
CA ASP A 67 -14.82 9.38 3.23
C ASP A 67 -16.08 8.78 3.87
N ALA A 68 -16.75 7.86 3.19
CA ALA A 68 -17.88 7.13 3.75
C ALA A 68 -17.45 6.23 4.92
N LEU A 69 -16.28 5.58 4.82
CA LEU A 69 -15.68 4.83 5.93
C LEU A 69 -15.40 5.76 7.12
N ARG A 70 -14.82 6.95 6.88
CA ARG A 70 -14.58 7.98 7.89
C ARG A 70 -15.87 8.35 8.64
N VAL A 71 -16.90 8.75 7.90
CA VAL A 71 -18.18 9.17 8.48
C VAL A 71 -18.83 8.04 9.25
N TRP A 72 -18.78 6.81 8.74
CA TRP A 72 -19.29 5.65 9.44
C TRP A 72 -18.61 5.44 10.79
N MET A 73 -17.28 5.57 10.88
CA MET A 73 -16.53 5.44 12.14
C MET A 73 -16.92 6.52 13.14
N VAL A 74 -17.10 7.77 12.69
CA VAL A 74 -17.46 8.90 13.55
C VAL A 74 -18.89 8.79 14.07
N ARG A 75 -19.85 8.42 13.22
CA ARG A 75 -21.28 8.34 13.57
C ARG A 75 -21.60 7.24 14.56
N ARG A 76 -20.76 6.22 14.68
CA ARG A 76 -20.95 5.11 15.63
C ARG A 76 -20.76 5.52 17.10
N GLY A 77 -20.25 6.73 17.39
CA GLY A 77 -20.11 7.22 18.77
C GLY A 77 -19.11 6.42 19.61
N PHE A 78 -18.13 5.80 18.95
CA PHE A 78 -17.09 4.99 19.60
C PHE A 78 -16.21 5.84 20.53
N ASN A 79 -15.73 5.24 21.62
CA ASN A 79 -14.73 5.89 22.47
C ASN A 79 -13.36 5.91 21.78
N PHE A 80 -12.43 6.75 22.24
CA PHE A 80 -11.09 6.87 21.67
C PHE A 80 -10.31 5.56 21.64
N ARG A 81 -10.46 4.67 22.63
CA ARG A 81 -9.80 3.36 22.60
C ARG A 81 -10.33 2.48 21.47
N THR A 82 -11.65 2.42 21.30
CA THR A 82 -12.29 1.69 20.21
C THR A 82 -11.89 2.28 18.87
N LEU A 83 -11.82 3.60 18.75
CA LEU A 83 -11.38 4.27 17.52
C LEU A 83 -9.91 3.99 17.19
N PHE A 84 -9.03 3.99 18.19
CA PHE A 84 -7.62 3.64 18.05
C PHE A 84 -7.44 2.22 17.51
N TRP A 85 -8.15 1.24 18.08
CA TRP A 85 -8.09 -0.14 17.64
C TRP A 85 -8.74 -0.34 16.27
N LEU A 86 -9.90 0.26 16.06
CA LEU A 86 -10.62 0.16 14.80
C LEU A 86 -9.83 0.78 13.65
N SER A 87 -9.22 1.95 13.85
CA SER A 87 -8.44 2.62 12.80
C SER A 87 -7.16 1.86 12.47
N GLY A 88 -6.45 1.34 13.47
CA GLY A 88 -5.28 0.49 13.25
C GLY A 88 -5.65 -0.81 12.54
N PHE A 89 -6.69 -1.50 13.00
CA PHE A 89 -7.10 -2.76 12.39
C PHE A 89 -7.62 -2.58 10.96
N LEU A 90 -8.39 -1.52 10.69
CA LEU A 90 -8.80 -1.18 9.33
C LEU A 90 -7.58 -0.87 8.45
N ALA A 91 -6.58 -0.12 8.95
CA ALA A 91 -5.35 0.13 8.20
C ALA A 91 -4.60 -1.17 7.87
N PHE A 92 -4.50 -2.08 8.84
CA PHE A 92 -3.87 -3.39 8.65
C PHE A 92 -4.59 -4.26 7.60
N VAL A 93 -5.92 -4.22 7.54
CA VAL A 93 -6.72 -5.03 6.59
C VAL A 93 -6.83 -4.38 5.21
N ILE A 94 -6.79 -3.05 5.13
CA ILE A 94 -6.89 -2.31 3.86
C ILE A 94 -5.54 -2.30 3.12
N SER A 95 -4.42 -2.18 3.84
CA SER A 95 -3.09 -2.05 3.23
C SER A 95 -2.57 -3.24 2.39
N PRO A 96 -3.01 -4.49 2.56
CA PRO A 96 -2.70 -5.58 1.64
C PRO A 96 -3.27 -5.39 0.23
N ILE A 97 -4.30 -4.52 0.09
CA ILE A 97 -5.08 -4.31 -1.13
C ILE A 97 -4.83 -2.91 -1.68
N ALA A 98 -4.66 -1.93 -0.79
CA ALA A 98 -4.34 -0.55 -1.12
C ALA A 98 -2.91 -0.22 -0.71
N ASP A 99 -2.23 0.62 -1.48
CA ASP A 99 -0.87 1.08 -1.17
C ASP A 99 -0.74 1.58 0.28
N ASN A 100 0.41 1.30 0.90
CA ASN A 100 0.68 1.56 2.32
C ASN A 100 0.54 3.05 2.68
N LEU A 101 0.99 3.95 1.81
CA LEU A 101 0.97 5.39 2.01
C LEU A 101 -0.45 5.92 1.88
N THR A 102 -1.19 5.47 0.86
CA THR A 102 -2.60 5.82 0.70
C THR A 102 -3.41 5.39 1.93
N THR A 103 -3.24 4.15 2.38
CA THR A 103 -3.95 3.62 3.56
C THR A 103 -3.63 4.43 4.82
N ALA A 104 -2.35 4.75 5.04
CA ALA A 104 -1.93 5.52 6.20
C ALA A 104 -2.46 6.97 6.18
N LEU A 105 -2.35 7.68 5.05
CA LEU A 105 -2.83 9.05 4.91
C LEU A 105 -4.34 9.13 5.14
N LEU A 106 -5.07 8.16 4.58
CA LEU A 106 -6.52 8.07 4.71
C LEU A 106 -6.96 7.93 6.16
N MET A 107 -6.43 6.92 6.84
CA MET A 107 -6.83 6.60 8.21
C MET A 107 -6.34 7.68 9.18
N CYS A 108 -5.18 8.29 8.92
CA CYS A 108 -4.73 9.47 9.65
C CYS A 108 -5.71 10.64 9.48
N ALA A 109 -6.20 10.90 8.26
CA ALA A 109 -7.21 11.95 8.03
C ALA A 109 -8.51 11.68 8.80
N VAL A 110 -8.92 10.42 8.91
CA VAL A 110 -10.06 10.01 9.75
C VAL A 110 -9.80 10.35 11.22
N VAL A 111 -8.69 9.88 11.77
CA VAL A 111 -8.33 10.10 13.18
C VAL A 111 -8.15 11.59 13.51
N MET A 112 -7.55 12.37 12.63
CA MET A 112 -7.39 13.82 12.83
C MET A 112 -8.75 14.53 12.95
N LYS A 113 -9.76 14.08 12.21
CA LYS A 113 -11.12 14.60 12.32
C LYS A 113 -11.82 14.14 13.60
N VAL A 114 -11.71 12.86 13.96
CA VAL A 114 -12.41 12.31 15.14
C VAL A 114 -11.77 12.79 16.44
N GLY A 115 -10.45 12.92 16.47
CA GLY A 115 -9.66 13.32 17.62
C GLY A 115 -9.48 14.83 17.77
N GLN A 116 -10.26 15.65 17.06
CA GLN A 116 -10.07 17.10 17.04
C GLN A 116 -10.08 17.67 18.48
N GLY A 117 -8.98 18.31 18.86
CA GLY A 117 -8.77 18.84 20.22
C GLY A 117 -7.96 17.94 21.17
N ASP A 118 -7.69 16.68 20.82
CA ASP A 118 -6.85 15.76 21.62
C ASP A 118 -5.60 15.33 20.83
N LYS A 119 -4.54 16.16 20.91
CA LYS A 119 -3.28 15.95 20.18
C LYS A 119 -2.56 14.67 20.57
N GLU A 120 -2.67 14.26 21.84
CA GLU A 120 -2.07 13.00 22.32
C GLU A 120 -2.71 11.81 21.62
N PHE A 121 -4.04 11.76 21.59
CA PHE A 121 -4.79 10.71 20.89
C PHE A 121 -4.48 10.68 19.39
N ILE A 122 -4.44 11.85 18.71
CA ILE A 122 -4.12 11.95 17.29
C ILE A 122 -2.72 11.37 17.02
N ASN A 123 -1.71 11.81 17.76
CA ASN A 123 -0.33 11.37 17.55
C ASN A 123 -0.17 9.85 17.74
N LEU A 124 -0.67 9.31 18.85
CA LEU A 124 -0.63 7.87 19.14
C LEU A 124 -1.35 7.06 18.05
N SER A 125 -2.53 7.51 17.64
CA SER A 125 -3.33 6.84 16.62
C SER A 125 -2.67 6.89 15.24
N CYS A 126 -2.07 8.02 14.84
CA CYS A 126 -1.34 8.13 13.59
C CYS A 126 -0.11 7.20 13.55
N ILE A 127 0.65 7.12 14.65
CA ILE A 127 1.77 6.17 14.76
C ILE A 127 1.25 4.73 14.61
N ASN A 128 0.19 4.39 15.33
CA ASN A 128 -0.45 3.07 15.24
C ASN A 128 -0.92 2.73 13.83
N ILE A 129 -1.54 3.68 13.13
CA ILE A 129 -2.00 3.52 11.74
C ILE A 129 -0.83 3.28 10.80
N VAL A 130 0.27 4.02 10.92
CA VAL A 130 1.44 3.85 10.04
C VAL A 130 2.08 2.47 10.26
N VAL A 131 2.21 2.05 11.52
CA VAL A 131 2.70 0.71 11.86
C VAL A 131 1.78 -0.36 11.31
N ALA A 132 0.46 -0.20 11.48
CA ALA A 132 -0.54 -1.14 11.02
C ALA A 132 -0.59 -1.26 9.49
N ALA A 133 -0.56 -0.13 8.77
CA ALA A 133 -0.54 -0.12 7.31
C ALA A 133 0.71 -0.82 6.78
N ASN A 134 1.89 -0.47 7.29
CA ASN A 134 3.13 -1.09 6.84
C ASN A 134 3.18 -2.60 7.15
N ALA A 135 2.75 -3.01 8.35
CA ALA A 135 2.64 -4.42 8.70
C ALA A 135 1.61 -5.15 7.82
N GLY A 136 0.47 -4.52 7.55
CA GLY A 136 -0.57 -5.06 6.69
C GLY A 136 -0.08 -5.31 5.27
N GLY A 137 0.65 -4.35 4.70
CA GLY A 137 1.19 -4.49 3.35
C GLY A 137 2.19 -5.65 3.21
N ALA A 138 2.93 -5.99 4.25
CA ALA A 138 4.02 -6.98 4.18
C ALA A 138 3.59 -8.43 3.89
N PHE A 139 2.35 -8.82 4.24
CA PHE A 139 1.84 -10.18 4.00
C PHE A 139 1.10 -10.34 2.66
N SER A 140 1.18 -9.35 1.77
CA SER A 140 0.59 -9.38 0.44
C SER A 140 1.59 -8.87 -0.59
N PRO A 141 1.66 -9.45 -1.79
CA PRO A 141 2.51 -8.91 -2.85
C PRO A 141 2.11 -7.50 -3.27
N PHE A 142 0.85 -7.09 -3.03
CA PHE A 142 0.30 -5.81 -3.46
C PHE A 142 0.47 -4.67 -2.46
N GLY A 143 1.00 -4.95 -1.26
CA GLY A 143 1.06 -3.97 -0.18
C GLY A 143 2.17 -2.93 -0.32
N ASP A 144 3.29 -3.29 -0.95
CA ASP A 144 4.40 -2.40 -1.23
C ASP A 144 5.04 -2.70 -2.59
N ILE A 145 5.73 -1.72 -3.19
CA ILE A 145 6.42 -1.89 -4.47
C ILE A 145 7.47 -3.00 -4.34
N THR A 146 8.15 -3.08 -3.20
CA THR A 146 9.21 -4.08 -2.97
C THR A 146 8.68 -5.51 -2.89
N THR A 147 7.50 -5.73 -2.27
CA THR A 147 6.85 -7.05 -2.24
C THR A 147 6.34 -7.46 -3.62
N LEU A 148 5.86 -6.49 -4.39
CA LEU A 148 5.42 -6.71 -5.77
C LEU A 148 6.60 -7.14 -6.65
N MET A 149 7.75 -6.49 -6.51
CA MET A 149 8.98 -6.85 -7.23
C MET A 149 9.40 -8.30 -6.98
N VAL A 150 9.45 -8.71 -5.72
CA VAL A 150 9.87 -10.09 -5.35
C VAL A 150 8.88 -11.14 -5.88
N TRP A 151 7.58 -10.83 -5.88
CA TRP A 151 6.55 -11.69 -6.45
C TRP A 151 6.66 -11.78 -7.98
N GLN A 152 6.81 -10.65 -8.68
CA GLN A 152 6.94 -10.61 -10.14
C GLN A 152 8.23 -11.25 -10.63
N ALA A 153 9.32 -11.13 -9.88
CA ALA A 153 10.57 -11.84 -10.13
C ALA A 153 10.47 -13.37 -9.93
N GLY A 154 9.32 -13.87 -9.45
CA GLY A 154 9.07 -15.30 -9.22
C GLY A 154 9.85 -15.88 -8.05
N ILE A 155 10.41 -15.03 -7.17
CA ILE A 155 11.22 -15.46 -6.02
C ILE A 155 10.33 -16.02 -4.91
N VAL A 156 9.12 -15.48 -4.76
CA VAL A 156 8.14 -15.88 -3.73
C VAL A 156 6.78 -16.04 -4.39
N HIS A 157 6.13 -17.18 -4.18
CA HIS A 157 4.77 -17.42 -4.68
C HIS A 157 3.71 -16.69 -3.84
N PHE A 158 2.54 -16.43 -4.45
CA PHE A 158 1.45 -15.71 -3.79
C PHE A 158 1.06 -16.30 -2.42
N ALA A 159 0.99 -17.63 -2.32
CA ALA A 159 0.61 -18.32 -1.09
C ALA A 159 1.64 -18.18 0.04
N GLU A 160 2.92 -18.01 -0.30
CA GLU A 160 3.99 -17.89 0.69
C GLU A 160 3.91 -16.57 1.45
N PHE A 161 3.38 -15.50 0.85
CA PHE A 161 3.15 -14.24 1.56
C PHE A 161 2.23 -14.40 2.78
N PHE A 162 1.29 -15.35 2.77
CA PHE A 162 0.43 -15.61 3.92
C PHE A 162 1.18 -16.21 5.12
N SER A 163 2.38 -16.79 4.94
CA SER A 163 3.21 -17.21 6.08
C SER A 163 3.69 -16.01 6.90
N LEU A 164 3.73 -14.81 6.30
CA LEU A 164 4.07 -13.56 6.96
C LEU A 164 2.89 -12.95 7.71
N PHE A 165 1.67 -13.48 7.58
CA PHE A 165 0.49 -12.92 8.24
C PHE A 165 0.64 -12.86 9.76
N PHE A 166 1.04 -13.95 10.41
CA PHE A 166 1.21 -13.98 11.87
C PHE A 166 2.37 -13.11 12.35
N PRO A 167 3.57 -13.14 11.73
CA PRO A 167 4.65 -12.18 12.04
C PRO A 167 4.21 -10.72 11.87
N ALA A 168 3.52 -10.38 10.78
CA ALA A 168 3.00 -9.04 10.51
C ALA A 168 1.96 -8.62 11.55
N LEU A 169 1.04 -9.51 11.89
CA LEU A 169 0.03 -9.28 12.91
C LEU A 169 0.67 -9.05 14.28
N ALA A 170 1.68 -9.82 14.66
CA ALA A 170 2.43 -9.61 15.90
C ALA A 170 3.17 -8.27 15.90
N ASN A 171 3.82 -7.91 14.78
CA ASN A 171 4.51 -6.63 14.59
C ASN A 171 3.56 -5.43 14.72
N TYR A 172 2.29 -5.58 14.33
CA TYR A 172 1.25 -4.58 14.56
C TYR A 172 0.72 -4.61 16.01
N LEU A 173 0.31 -5.78 16.50
CA LEU A 173 -0.40 -5.90 17.78
C LEU A 173 0.46 -5.52 18.97
N VAL A 174 1.73 -5.90 19.02
CA VAL A 174 2.62 -5.61 20.17
C VAL A 174 2.71 -4.10 20.44
N PRO A 175 3.14 -3.25 19.49
CA PRO A 175 3.17 -1.80 19.71
C PRO A 175 1.76 -1.22 19.90
N ALA A 176 0.74 -1.74 19.21
CA ALA A 176 -0.64 -1.28 19.39
C ALA A 176 -1.15 -1.50 20.82
N VAL A 177 -0.89 -2.66 21.44
CA VAL A 177 -1.25 -2.95 22.83
C VAL A 177 -0.56 -1.96 23.76
N ILE A 178 0.75 -1.76 23.62
CA ILE A 178 1.52 -0.83 24.46
C ILE A 178 0.97 0.60 24.35
N MET A 179 0.77 1.09 23.11
CA MET A 179 0.21 2.42 22.87
C MET A 179 -1.21 2.57 23.40
N SER A 180 -2.04 1.52 23.33
CA SER A 180 -3.44 1.56 23.79
C SER A 180 -3.58 1.87 25.29
N LEU A 181 -2.56 1.56 26.09
CA LEU A 181 -2.53 1.89 27.53
C LEU A 181 -2.45 3.40 27.78
N PHE A 182 -1.82 4.14 26.86
CA PHE A 182 -1.70 5.59 26.92
C PHE A 182 -2.91 6.32 26.31
N VAL A 183 -3.85 5.60 25.67
CA VAL A 183 -5.08 6.18 25.14
C VAL A 183 -6.10 6.38 26.25
N LYS A 184 -6.40 7.65 26.53
CA LYS A 184 -7.44 8.07 27.47
C LYS A 184 -8.81 7.60 26.99
N ASN A 185 -9.61 7.03 27.90
CA ASN A 185 -10.94 6.54 27.58
C ASN A 185 -11.97 7.69 27.56
N LYS A 186 -11.87 8.57 26.56
CA LYS A 186 -12.81 9.67 26.30
C LYS A 186 -13.70 9.33 25.12
N LYS A 187 -14.86 9.97 25.05
CA LYS A 187 -15.71 9.94 23.84
C LYS A 187 -15.44 11.20 23.00
N PRO A 188 -15.26 11.05 21.68
CA PRO A 188 -15.25 12.20 20.78
C PRO A 188 -16.57 12.97 20.87
N ALA A 189 -16.54 14.25 20.50
CA ALA A 189 -17.76 14.95 20.16
C ALA A 189 -18.40 14.25 18.94
N ALA A 190 -19.69 13.93 19.03
CA ALA A 190 -20.41 13.36 17.89
C ALA A 190 -20.44 14.38 16.74
N SER A 191 -20.20 13.91 15.52
CA SER A 191 -20.36 14.72 14.31
C SER A 191 -21.56 14.20 13.51
N ASP A 192 -22.44 15.12 13.12
CA ASP A 192 -23.59 14.86 12.25
C ASP A 192 -23.23 14.93 10.75
N GLU A 193 -21.94 14.90 10.41
CA GLU A 193 -21.51 14.92 9.02
C GLU A 193 -22.02 13.68 8.27
N VAL A 194 -22.74 13.91 7.16
CA VAL A 194 -23.24 12.85 6.29
C VAL A 194 -22.45 12.90 4.98
N VAL A 195 -21.76 11.81 4.66
CA VAL A 195 -21.13 11.62 3.34
C VAL A 195 -21.89 10.54 2.60
N GLU A 196 -22.43 10.91 1.44
CA GLU A 196 -23.00 9.97 0.49
C GLU A 196 -21.92 9.41 -0.44
N LEU A 197 -21.93 8.08 -0.61
CA LEU A 197 -21.12 7.39 -1.60
C LEU A 197 -21.55 7.83 -3.00
N LYS A 198 -20.59 8.27 -3.83
CA LYS A 198 -20.89 8.56 -5.23
C LYS A 198 -21.26 7.26 -5.96
N ARG A 199 -22.21 7.35 -6.89
CA ARG A 199 -22.63 6.20 -7.72
C ARG A 199 -21.42 5.52 -8.34
N GLY A 200 -21.31 4.20 -8.18
CA GLY A 200 -20.21 3.41 -8.74
C GLY A 200 -19.11 3.01 -7.75
N ALA A 201 -19.02 3.59 -6.55
CA ALA A 201 -17.98 3.24 -5.56
C ALA A 201 -17.85 1.72 -5.33
N ARG A 202 -18.97 1.05 -5.03
CA ARG A 202 -19.00 -0.40 -4.80
C ARG A 202 -18.70 -1.22 -6.06
N ARG A 203 -19.08 -0.73 -7.25
CA ARG A 203 -18.78 -1.40 -8.52
C ARG A 203 -17.28 -1.37 -8.83
N ILE A 204 -16.63 -0.22 -8.62
CA ILE A 204 -15.19 -0.05 -8.83
C ILE A 204 -14.41 -0.95 -7.86
N MET A 205 -14.81 -1.00 -6.58
CA MET A 205 -14.19 -1.92 -5.60
C MET A 205 -14.29 -3.38 -6.05
N VAL A 206 -15.48 -3.82 -6.49
CA VAL A 206 -15.68 -5.22 -6.95
C VAL A 206 -14.85 -5.50 -8.20
N LEU A 207 -14.84 -4.58 -9.17
CA LEU A 207 -14.02 -4.71 -10.38
C LEU A 207 -12.53 -4.79 -10.04
N PHE A 208 -12.06 -3.98 -9.10
CA PHE A 208 -10.66 -4.01 -8.65
C PHE A 208 -10.29 -5.38 -8.06
N LEU A 209 -11.12 -5.92 -7.16
CA LEU A 209 -10.91 -7.23 -6.57
C LEU A 209 -10.94 -8.36 -7.61
N ILE A 210 -11.85 -8.27 -8.60
CA ILE A 210 -11.90 -9.22 -9.72
C ILE A 210 -10.62 -9.10 -10.56
N THR A 211 -10.16 -7.89 -10.89
CA THR A 211 -8.91 -7.69 -11.64
C THR A 211 -7.71 -8.30 -10.91
N ILE A 212 -7.58 -8.08 -9.61
CA ILE A 212 -6.52 -8.72 -8.79
C ILE A 212 -6.66 -10.25 -8.83
N ALA A 213 -7.85 -10.77 -8.59
CA ALA A 213 -8.09 -12.21 -8.57
C ALA A 213 -7.74 -12.87 -9.91
N THR A 214 -8.11 -12.23 -11.03
CA THR A 214 -7.77 -12.69 -12.37
C THR A 214 -6.26 -12.63 -12.60
N ALA A 215 -5.58 -11.53 -12.26
CA ALA A 215 -4.14 -11.38 -12.42
C ALA A 215 -3.36 -12.45 -11.62
N VAL A 216 -3.74 -12.68 -10.35
CA VAL A 216 -3.15 -13.73 -9.50
C VAL A 216 -3.41 -15.12 -10.09
N SER A 217 -4.62 -15.38 -10.59
CA SER A 217 -4.98 -16.67 -11.16
C SER A 217 -4.21 -16.93 -12.47
N CYS A 218 -4.12 -15.94 -13.36
CA CYS A 218 -3.34 -16.03 -14.60
C CYS A 218 -1.85 -16.26 -14.29
N HIS A 219 -1.29 -15.54 -13.32
CA HIS A 219 0.09 -15.72 -12.92
C HIS A 219 0.35 -17.10 -12.30
N SER A 220 -0.50 -17.53 -11.37
CA SER A 220 -0.32 -18.80 -10.65
C SER A 220 -0.64 -20.04 -11.48
N LEU A 221 -1.61 -19.98 -12.40
CA LEU A 221 -2.06 -21.15 -13.18
C LEU A 221 -1.42 -21.20 -14.57
N LEU A 222 -1.31 -20.05 -15.23
CA LEU A 222 -0.85 -19.96 -16.62
C LEU A 222 0.61 -19.50 -16.73
N HIS A 223 1.28 -19.16 -15.62
CA HIS A 223 2.64 -18.60 -15.58
C HIS A 223 2.79 -17.35 -16.46
N LEU A 224 1.68 -16.64 -16.69
CA LEU A 224 1.67 -15.39 -17.43
C LEU A 224 2.08 -14.23 -16.51
N PRO A 225 2.74 -13.18 -17.03
CA PRO A 225 3.05 -12.01 -16.23
C PRO A 225 1.73 -11.37 -15.75
N PRO A 226 1.66 -10.94 -14.47
CA PRO A 226 0.42 -10.46 -13.84
C PRO A 226 -0.09 -9.11 -14.39
N VAL A 227 0.59 -8.57 -15.40
CA VAL A 227 0.22 -7.34 -16.10
C VAL A 227 -0.82 -7.56 -17.21
N LEU A 228 -1.02 -8.82 -17.62
CA LEU A 228 -2.02 -9.25 -18.61
C LEU A 228 -3.38 -9.47 -17.95
#